data_AF-A0A817SQN2-F1
#
_entry.id   AF-A0A817SQN2-F1
#
_cell.length_a   1.000
_cell.length_b   1.000
_cell.length_c   1.000
_cell.angle_alpha   90.00
_cell.angle_beta   90.00
_cell.angle_gamma   90.00
#
_symmetry.space_group_name_H-M   'P 1'
#
loop_
_entity.id
_entity.type
_entity.pdbx_description
1 polymer ?
#
loop_
_entity_poly.entity_id
_entity_poly.type
_entity_poly.pdbx_seq_one_letter_code
_entity_poly.pdbx_strand_id
1 'polypeptide(L)'
;MHRFSDVESHPKRLPHIFGYSDGPLLSLKQALRPICRHVKYLDQSITIAKKNCIYPSKHHLTRDESAAIYLYTIESDESSLYRVLNKALRSKDRDAVKPWFPYLKLFHAAIEKLPDVRMNLWRGIERDIADNYKKDDIITWWGISSCSPSIDVIKGFLNRTSTLFLVEAVRGKDISLYSSFSQEKEVLLYLATRLRVVSNALEGPLLHVVHLQEIYDQNESSSSTPVVPTTKSLTFGILTDEAGNRYELPVYKPYY
;
A
#
# COMPACT_ATOMS: atom_id res chain seq x y z
N MET A 1 -15.65 -5.62 7.55
CA MET A 1 -14.52 -5.13 6.74
C MET A 1 -14.40 -3.63 6.83
N HIS A 2 -13.17 -3.14 6.95
CA HIS A 2 -12.93 -1.70 7.12
C HIS A 2 -11.75 -1.16 6.27
N ARG A 3 -11.06 -2.00 5.49
CA ARG A 3 -9.98 -1.53 4.60
C ARG A 3 -10.45 -0.45 3.62
N PHE A 4 -11.65 -0.62 3.06
CA PHE A 4 -12.23 0.33 2.12
C PHE A 4 -12.64 1.66 2.79
N SER A 5 -12.87 1.70 4.11
CA SER A 5 -13.23 2.92 4.83
C SER A 5 -12.07 3.62 5.56
N ASP A 6 -10.88 3.02 5.55
CA ASP A 6 -9.67 3.59 6.14
C ASP A 6 -9.07 4.72 5.28
N VAL A 7 -9.63 5.93 5.38
CA VAL A 7 -9.17 7.12 4.64
C VAL A 7 -8.84 8.26 5.60
N GLU A 8 -7.88 9.10 5.20
CA GLU A 8 -7.61 10.34 5.90
C GLU A 8 -8.79 11.31 5.77
N SER A 9 -9.37 11.73 6.89
CA SER A 9 -10.55 12.60 6.88
C SER A 9 -10.28 13.97 6.26
N HIS A 10 -9.06 14.49 6.42
CA HIS A 10 -8.62 15.78 5.90
C HIS A 10 -7.29 15.60 5.18
N PRO A 11 -7.23 15.78 3.85
CA PRO A 11 -5.98 15.67 3.11
C PRO A 11 -4.93 16.63 3.66
N LYS A 12 -3.78 16.09 4.12
CA LYS A 12 -2.67 16.89 4.64
C LYS A 12 -1.55 16.99 3.61
N ARG A 13 -0.87 18.13 3.58
CA ARG A 13 0.45 18.25 2.94
C ARG A 13 1.50 17.76 3.93
N LEU A 14 2.15 16.65 3.62
CA LEU A 14 3.24 16.07 4.42
C LEU A 14 4.53 16.02 3.57
N PRO A 15 5.73 16.03 4.19
CA PRO A 15 6.96 15.72 3.49
C PRO A 15 6.95 14.30 2.92
N HIS A 16 7.60 14.09 1.78
CA HIS A 16 7.78 12.76 1.19
C HIS A 16 8.52 11.81 2.15
N ILE A 17 8.23 10.52 2.06
CA ILE A 17 9.02 9.46 2.70
C ILE A 17 10.10 9.03 1.72
N PHE A 18 11.34 9.00 2.19
CA PHE A 18 12.50 8.51 1.44
C PHE A 18 13.19 7.38 2.21
N GLY A 19 13.99 6.59 1.50
CA GLY A 19 14.94 5.65 2.10
C GLY A 19 14.42 4.25 2.42
N TYR A 20 13.12 3.97 2.22
CA TYR A 20 12.62 2.60 2.41
C TYR A 20 13.14 1.64 1.32
N SER A 21 13.55 2.15 0.15
CA SER A 21 14.18 1.40 -0.94
C SER A 21 15.61 0.93 -0.64
N ASP A 22 16.30 1.58 0.30
CA ASP A 22 17.77 1.52 0.40
C ASP A 22 18.26 0.32 1.22
N GLY A 23 17.44 -0.18 2.16
CA GLY A 23 17.75 -1.37 2.95
C GLY A 23 17.68 -2.66 2.11
N PRO A 24 18.16 -3.82 2.58
CA PRO A 24 18.07 -5.07 1.83
C PRO A 24 16.61 -5.56 1.67
N LEU A 25 16.33 -6.34 0.62
CA LEU A 25 15.07 -7.09 0.52
C LEU A 25 15.11 -8.27 1.51
N LEU A 26 14.14 -8.34 2.42
CA LEU A 26 14.10 -9.31 3.51
C LEU A 26 12.90 -10.26 3.39
N SER A 27 12.97 -11.42 4.06
CA SER A 27 11.80 -12.29 4.23
C SER A 27 10.68 -11.59 5.02
N LEU A 28 9.44 -12.05 4.89
CA LEU A 28 8.29 -11.45 5.57
C LEU A 28 8.48 -11.34 7.09
N LYS A 29 9.01 -12.40 7.72
CA LYS A 29 9.25 -12.44 9.17
C LYS A 29 10.35 -11.45 9.60
N GLN A 30 11.43 -11.36 8.83
CA GLN A 30 12.52 -10.41 9.12
C GLN A 30 12.06 -8.96 8.91
N ALA A 31 11.31 -8.71 7.83
CA ALA A 31 10.79 -7.40 7.48
C ALA A 31 9.84 -6.82 8.54
N LEU A 32 9.09 -7.68 9.22
CA LEU A 32 8.12 -7.30 10.25
C LEU A 32 8.69 -7.29 11.68
N ARG A 33 9.94 -7.75 11.87
CA ARG A 33 10.60 -7.79 13.17
C ARG A 33 10.60 -6.44 13.91
N PRO A 34 10.84 -5.27 13.26
CA PRO A 34 10.85 -3.99 13.97
C PRO A 34 9.49 -3.59 14.57
N ILE A 35 8.39 -4.10 14.02
CA ILE A 35 7.03 -3.72 14.40
C ILE A 35 6.29 -4.78 15.20
N CYS A 36 6.92 -5.92 15.52
CA CYS A 36 6.25 -7.08 16.11
C CYS A 36 5.52 -6.80 17.43
N ARG A 37 5.95 -5.78 18.17
CA ARG A 37 5.31 -5.34 19.43
C ARG A 37 4.08 -4.44 19.23
N HIS A 38 3.88 -3.91 18.03
CA HIS A 38 2.81 -2.95 17.73
C HIS A 38 1.58 -3.59 17.10
N VAL A 39 1.71 -4.81 16.56
CA VAL A 39 0.64 -5.56 15.89
C VAL A 39 0.36 -6.80 16.71
N LYS A 40 -0.85 -6.91 17.28
CA LYS A 40 -1.23 -8.09 18.05
C LYS A 40 -1.27 -9.30 17.13
N TYR A 41 -0.86 -10.45 17.67
CA TYR A 41 -0.92 -11.73 16.97
C TYR A 41 -0.13 -11.79 15.65
N LEU A 42 0.86 -10.90 15.46
CA LEU A 42 1.58 -10.76 14.19
C LEU A 42 2.22 -12.07 13.72
N ASP A 43 2.84 -12.84 14.62
CA ASP A 43 3.46 -14.12 14.28
C ASP A 43 2.44 -15.16 13.78
N GLN A 44 1.23 -15.19 14.38
CA GLN A 44 0.16 -16.05 13.89
C GLN A 44 -0.33 -15.57 12.52
N SER A 45 -0.52 -14.27 12.34
CA SER A 45 -0.95 -13.68 11.06
C SER A 45 0.08 -13.92 9.94
N ILE A 46 1.38 -13.83 10.23
CA ILE A 46 2.46 -14.21 9.28
C ILE A 46 2.34 -15.68 8.89
N THR A 47 2.11 -16.57 9.87
CA THR A 47 1.96 -18.01 9.63
C THR A 47 0.75 -18.30 8.74
N ILE A 48 -0.39 -17.67 9.04
CA ILE A 48 -1.63 -17.76 8.25
C ILE A 48 -1.38 -17.25 6.83
N ALA A 49 -0.72 -16.10 6.69
CA ALA A 49 -0.43 -15.52 5.38
C ALA A 49 0.47 -16.43 4.54
N LYS A 50 1.57 -16.95 5.11
CA LYS A 50 2.45 -17.89 4.39
C LYS A 50 1.77 -19.18 3.99
N LYS A 51 0.83 -19.67 4.81
CA LYS A 51 0.08 -20.90 4.53
C LYS A 51 -0.94 -20.70 3.41
N ASN A 52 -1.63 -19.57 3.39
CA ASN A 52 -2.77 -19.34 2.49
C ASN A 52 -2.45 -18.47 1.28
N CYS A 53 -1.27 -17.87 1.20
CA CYS A 53 -0.85 -17.10 0.02
C CYS A 53 -0.83 -17.99 -1.23
N ILE A 54 -1.06 -17.36 -2.37
CA ILE A 54 -0.97 -18.04 -3.66
C ILE A 54 0.49 -18.19 -4.05
N TYR A 55 0.95 -19.43 -4.11
CA TYR A 55 2.27 -19.81 -4.61
C TYR A 55 2.21 -21.23 -5.22
N PRO A 56 2.76 -21.47 -6.43
CA PRO A 56 3.45 -20.52 -7.30
C PRO A 56 2.52 -19.40 -7.81
N SER A 57 3.07 -18.19 -7.92
CA SER A 57 2.32 -17.01 -8.33
C SER A 57 2.29 -16.86 -9.85
N LYS A 58 1.13 -16.49 -10.40
CA LYS A 58 0.97 -16.10 -11.82
C LYS A 58 1.88 -14.93 -12.22
N HIS A 59 2.19 -14.03 -11.29
CA HIS A 59 2.99 -12.83 -11.52
C HIS A 59 4.41 -12.96 -10.95
N HIS A 60 4.90 -14.20 -10.77
CA HIS A 60 6.26 -14.48 -10.30
C HIS A 60 6.60 -13.82 -8.95
N LEU A 61 5.60 -13.68 -8.08
CA LEU A 61 5.82 -13.33 -6.67
C LEU A 61 6.56 -14.48 -5.98
N THR A 62 7.52 -14.14 -5.14
CA THR A 62 8.05 -15.08 -4.15
C THR A 62 6.96 -15.42 -3.13
N ARG A 63 7.18 -16.48 -2.35
CA ARG A 63 6.23 -16.84 -1.30
C ARG A 63 6.08 -15.73 -0.25
N ASP A 64 7.19 -15.06 0.11
CA ASP A 64 7.17 -13.94 1.06
C ASP A 64 6.45 -12.71 0.51
N GLU A 65 6.60 -12.39 -0.78
CA GLU A 65 5.89 -11.29 -1.44
C GLU A 65 4.38 -11.56 -1.53
N SER A 66 3.99 -12.76 -1.96
CA SER A 66 2.58 -13.17 -2.01
C SER A 66 1.95 -13.15 -0.61
N ALA A 67 2.67 -13.66 0.40
CA ALA A 67 2.24 -13.59 1.79
C ALA A 67 2.19 -12.16 2.35
N ALA A 68 3.05 -11.24 1.89
CA ALA A 68 3.01 -9.84 2.30
C ALA A 68 1.70 -9.16 1.84
N ILE A 69 1.26 -9.44 0.61
CA ILE A 69 -0.03 -8.97 0.08
C ILE A 69 -1.18 -9.60 0.86
N TYR A 70 -1.17 -10.92 1.04
CA TYR A 70 -2.20 -11.61 1.81
C TYR A 70 -2.31 -11.05 3.23
N LEU A 71 -1.20 -10.87 3.93
CA LEU A 71 -1.15 -10.33 5.29
C LEU A 71 -1.72 -8.91 5.38
N TYR A 72 -1.45 -8.05 4.40
CA TYR A 72 -2.05 -6.70 4.35
C TYR A 72 -3.57 -6.75 4.33
N THR A 73 -4.14 -7.76 3.67
CA THR A 73 -5.59 -7.92 3.52
C THR A 73 -6.27 -8.64 4.67
N ILE A 74 -5.53 -9.33 5.56
CA ILE A 74 -6.13 -9.98 6.73
C ILE A 74 -6.81 -8.93 7.61
N GLU A 75 -8.06 -9.21 7.97
CA GLU A 75 -8.76 -8.45 9.00
C GLU A 75 -8.70 -9.17 10.34
N SER A 76 -8.47 -8.39 11.38
CA SER A 76 -8.63 -8.83 12.75
C SER A 76 -9.48 -7.79 13.47
N ASP A 77 -8.85 -6.86 14.18
CA ASP A 77 -9.49 -5.76 14.91
C ASP A 77 -8.75 -4.44 14.60
N GLU A 78 -8.76 -3.48 15.53
CA GLU A 78 -7.99 -2.23 15.45
C GLU A 78 -6.48 -2.43 15.30
N SER A 79 -5.96 -3.63 15.59
CA SER A 79 -4.55 -3.99 15.42
C SER A 79 -4.22 -4.61 14.06
N SER A 80 -5.18 -4.67 13.13
CA SER A 80 -4.93 -5.15 11.76
C SER A 80 -3.72 -4.44 11.14
N LEU A 81 -2.83 -5.19 10.48
CA LEU A 81 -1.55 -4.65 10.01
C LEU A 81 -1.72 -3.42 9.11
N TYR A 82 -2.67 -3.44 8.18
CA TYR A 82 -2.94 -2.31 7.30
C TYR A 82 -3.32 -1.04 8.07
N ARG A 83 -4.09 -1.15 9.16
CA ARG A 83 -4.51 0.00 9.97
C ARG A 83 -3.33 0.67 10.64
N VAL A 84 -2.47 -0.14 11.27
CA VAL A 84 -1.30 0.39 11.98
C VAL A 84 -0.29 0.99 10.99
N LEU A 85 -0.09 0.35 9.84
CA LEU A 85 0.74 0.89 8.76
C LEU A 85 0.19 2.21 8.22
N ASN A 86 -1.09 2.25 7.84
CA ASN A 86 -1.71 3.44 7.25
C ASN A 86 -1.76 4.61 8.25
N LYS A 87 -1.91 4.32 9.56
CA LYS A 87 -1.77 5.33 10.61
C LYS A 87 -0.35 5.91 10.64
N ALA A 88 0.69 5.09 10.53
CA ALA A 88 2.07 5.55 10.46
C ALA A 88 2.34 6.38 9.19
N LEU A 89 1.81 5.94 8.04
CA LEU A 89 1.96 6.66 6.75
C LEU A 89 1.30 8.04 6.76
N ARG A 90 0.18 8.22 7.48
CA ARG A 90 -0.53 9.49 7.64
C ARG A 90 -0.03 10.35 8.80
N SER A 91 0.97 9.86 9.55
CA SER A 91 1.55 10.60 10.66
C SER A 91 2.32 11.83 10.16
N LYS A 92 2.16 12.95 10.88
CA LYS A 92 3.02 14.14 10.71
C LYS A 92 4.45 13.86 11.14
N ASP A 93 4.61 12.99 12.14
CA ASP A 93 5.91 12.46 12.51
C ASP A 93 6.33 11.39 11.49
N ARG A 94 7.28 11.73 10.63
CA ARG A 94 7.80 10.85 9.58
C ARG A 94 8.74 9.78 10.12
N ASP A 95 9.21 9.89 11.36
CA ASP A 95 10.00 8.83 11.98
C ASP A 95 9.11 7.63 12.36
N ALA A 96 7.81 7.86 12.59
CA ALA A 96 6.85 6.80 12.90
C ALA A 96 6.75 5.71 11.82
N VAL A 97 7.08 6.03 10.56
CA VAL A 97 7.07 5.04 9.46
C VAL A 97 8.40 4.30 9.29
N LYS A 98 9.52 4.80 9.86
CA LYS A 98 10.85 4.17 9.69
C LYS A 98 10.89 2.69 10.10
N PRO A 99 10.24 2.26 11.20
CA PRO A 99 10.18 0.83 11.55
C PRO A 99 9.50 -0.04 10.48
N TRP A 100 8.66 0.54 9.63
CA TRP A 100 7.94 -0.16 8.56
C TRP A 100 8.75 -0.28 7.26
N PHE A 101 9.88 0.40 7.12
CA PHE A 101 10.65 0.44 5.87
C PHE A 101 10.99 -0.96 5.32
N PRO A 102 11.42 -1.94 6.13
CA PRO A 102 11.70 -3.27 5.60
C PRO A 102 10.45 -3.97 5.05
N TYR A 103 9.29 -3.81 5.71
CA TYR A 103 8.02 -4.33 5.20
C TYR A 103 7.56 -3.58 3.96
N LEU A 104 7.65 -2.26 3.94
CA LEU A 104 7.32 -1.44 2.77
C LEU A 104 8.19 -1.81 1.57
N LYS A 105 9.48 -2.10 1.75
CA LYS A 105 10.34 -2.59 0.67
C LYS A 105 9.87 -3.94 0.11
N LEU A 106 9.57 -4.90 0.98
CA LEU A 106 9.05 -6.21 0.57
C LEU A 106 7.71 -6.08 -0.15
N PHE A 107 6.81 -5.28 0.42
CA PHE A 107 5.48 -5.05 -0.14
C PHE A 107 5.55 -4.29 -1.46
N HIS A 108 6.44 -3.29 -1.59
CA HIS A 108 6.69 -2.59 -2.85
C HIS A 108 7.19 -3.56 -3.93
N ALA A 109 8.19 -4.39 -3.62
CA ALA A 109 8.71 -5.40 -4.54
C ALA A 109 7.63 -6.38 -5.02
N ALA A 110 6.68 -6.73 -4.14
CA ALA A 110 5.52 -7.54 -4.51
C ALA A 110 4.57 -6.80 -5.46
N ILE A 111 4.18 -5.57 -5.11
CA ILE A 111 3.20 -4.79 -5.84
C ILE A 111 3.71 -4.35 -7.22
N GLU A 112 5.00 -4.07 -7.38
CA GLU A 112 5.61 -3.72 -8.69
C GLU A 112 5.55 -4.86 -9.71
N LYS A 113 5.50 -6.12 -9.26
CA LYS A 113 5.35 -7.28 -10.16
C LYS A 113 3.94 -7.44 -10.70
N LEU A 114 2.96 -6.78 -10.10
CA LEU A 114 1.58 -6.79 -10.58
C LEU A 114 1.42 -5.74 -11.70
N PRO A 115 0.67 -6.05 -12.77
CA PRO A 115 0.41 -5.09 -13.83
C PRO A 115 -0.39 -3.90 -13.30
N ASP A 116 -0.14 -2.72 -13.87
CA ASP A 116 -1.00 -1.57 -13.65
C ASP A 116 -2.36 -1.78 -14.33
N VAL A 117 -3.43 -1.45 -13.63
CA VAL A 117 -4.78 -1.42 -14.16
C VAL A 117 -5.29 0.01 -14.22
N ARG A 118 -5.81 0.39 -15.40
CA ARG A 118 -6.51 1.65 -15.61
C ARG A 118 -8.01 1.40 -15.53
N MET A 119 -8.67 1.93 -14.50
CA MET A 119 -10.10 1.74 -14.30
C MET A 119 -10.68 2.73 -13.29
N ASN A 120 -12.00 2.81 -13.27
CA ASN A 120 -12.74 3.50 -12.22
C ASN A 120 -12.81 2.61 -10.97
N LEU A 121 -12.39 3.19 -9.85
CA LEU A 121 -12.37 2.54 -8.55
C LEU A 121 -13.28 3.27 -7.57
N TRP A 122 -13.95 2.49 -6.73
CA TRP A 122 -14.85 2.98 -5.70
C TRP A 122 -14.23 2.80 -4.32
N ARG A 123 -14.47 3.78 -3.45
CA ARG A 123 -14.10 3.73 -2.04
C ARG A 123 -15.12 4.46 -1.17
N GLY A 124 -15.59 3.85 -0.09
CA GLY A 124 -16.63 4.40 0.76
C GLY A 124 -16.13 4.72 2.16
N ILE A 125 -16.56 5.85 2.73
CA ILE A 125 -16.30 6.23 4.13
C ILE A 125 -17.62 6.47 4.84
N GLU A 126 -17.75 5.90 6.04
CA GLU A 126 -18.90 6.00 6.94
C GLU A 126 -19.02 7.36 7.68
N ARG A 127 -18.74 8.47 6.98
CA ARG A 127 -18.96 9.85 7.44
C ARG A 127 -18.93 10.79 6.25
N ASP A 128 -19.57 11.94 6.40
CA ASP A 128 -19.44 13.02 5.43
C ASP A 128 -18.12 13.78 5.66
N ILE A 129 -17.26 13.75 4.65
CA ILE A 129 -16.04 14.56 4.54
C ILE A 129 -15.93 15.25 3.17
N ALA A 130 -17.03 15.33 2.42
CA ALA A 130 -17.02 15.83 1.04
C ALA A 130 -16.50 17.27 0.94
N ASP A 131 -16.82 18.10 1.93
CA ASP A 131 -16.37 19.50 2.05
C ASP A 131 -14.84 19.68 2.08
N ASN A 132 -14.10 18.62 2.43
CA ASN A 132 -12.64 18.63 2.43
C ASN A 132 -12.03 18.48 1.03
N TYR A 133 -12.85 18.33 -0.01
CA TYR A 133 -12.44 18.11 -1.39
C TYR A 133 -13.08 19.16 -2.29
N LYS A 134 -12.31 20.19 -2.65
CA LYS A 134 -12.80 21.26 -3.53
C LYS A 134 -12.30 21.03 -4.94
N LYS A 135 -13.09 21.40 -5.94
CA LYS A 135 -12.72 21.29 -7.35
C LYS A 135 -11.31 21.86 -7.59
N ASP A 136 -10.54 21.16 -8.42
CA ASP A 136 -9.18 21.49 -8.85
C ASP A 136 -8.11 21.35 -7.75
N ASP A 137 -8.47 21.01 -6.50
CA ASP A 137 -7.50 20.69 -5.47
C ASP A 137 -6.65 19.47 -5.87
N ILE A 138 -5.35 19.57 -5.59
CA ILE A 138 -4.42 18.44 -5.64
C ILE A 138 -4.18 17.96 -4.23
N ILE A 139 -4.52 16.70 -4.00
CA ILE A 139 -4.40 16.03 -2.71
C ILE A 139 -3.43 14.83 -2.81
N THR A 140 -3.03 14.32 -1.65
CA THR A 140 -2.22 13.10 -1.57
C THR A 140 -2.85 12.15 -0.57
N TRP A 141 -3.16 10.94 -1.02
CA TRP A 141 -3.50 9.83 -0.14
C TRP A 141 -2.20 9.15 0.31
N TRP A 142 -1.76 9.49 1.53
CA TRP A 142 -0.49 9.02 2.07
C TRP A 142 -0.47 7.53 2.41
N GLY A 143 -1.59 6.99 2.87
CA GLY A 143 -1.74 5.56 3.15
C GLY A 143 -1.91 4.74 1.86
N ILE A 144 -1.70 3.43 1.98
CA ILE A 144 -2.09 2.49 0.93
C ILE A 144 -3.62 2.41 0.94
N SER A 145 -4.21 2.56 -0.24
CA SER A 145 -5.64 2.78 -0.39
C SER A 145 -6.31 1.58 -1.04
N SER A 146 -7.14 0.88 -0.27
CA SER A 146 -7.96 -0.23 -0.77
C SER A 146 -9.23 0.29 -1.44
N CYS A 147 -9.43 -0.08 -2.70
CA CYS A 147 -10.57 0.29 -3.52
C CYS A 147 -11.13 -0.94 -4.25
N SER A 148 -12.34 -0.84 -4.80
CA SER A 148 -12.93 -1.92 -5.61
C SER A 148 -13.54 -1.34 -6.89
N PRO A 149 -13.44 -2.02 -8.04
CA PRO A 149 -14.21 -1.65 -9.23
C PRO A 149 -15.71 -1.97 -9.07
N SER A 150 -16.08 -2.77 -8.04
CA SER A 150 -17.47 -3.13 -7.78
C SER A 150 -18.09 -2.19 -6.75
N ILE A 151 -19.10 -1.42 -7.18
CA ILE A 151 -19.90 -0.61 -6.26
C ILE A 151 -20.65 -1.47 -5.25
N ASP A 152 -21.06 -2.69 -5.61
CA ASP A 152 -21.80 -3.59 -4.72
C ASP A 152 -20.96 -4.05 -3.53
N VAL A 153 -19.64 -4.23 -3.73
CA VAL A 153 -18.70 -4.44 -2.62
C VAL A 153 -18.72 -3.22 -1.70
N ILE A 154 -18.58 -2.01 -2.26
CA ILE A 154 -18.48 -0.77 -1.47
C ILE A 154 -19.77 -0.41 -0.74
N LYS A 155 -20.96 -0.76 -1.25
CA LYS A 155 -22.24 -0.50 -0.58
C LYS A 155 -22.29 -1.04 0.84
N GLY A 156 -21.63 -2.18 1.12
CA GLY A 156 -21.56 -2.76 2.46
C GLY A 156 -20.75 -1.94 3.47
N PHE A 157 -20.02 -0.92 3.00
CA PHE A 157 -19.18 -0.02 3.80
C PHE A 157 -19.76 1.40 3.90
N LEU A 158 -20.97 1.60 3.38
CA LEU A 158 -21.68 2.88 3.49
C LEU A 158 -22.70 2.80 4.63
N ASN A 159 -22.75 3.86 5.43
CA ASN A 159 -23.71 4.06 6.50
C ASN A 159 -24.66 5.21 6.17
N ARG A 160 -25.51 5.58 7.15
CA ARG A 160 -26.53 6.63 7.03
C ARG A 160 -26.00 7.93 6.44
N THR A 161 -24.80 8.37 6.80
CA THR A 161 -24.16 9.55 6.21
C THR A 161 -22.76 9.16 5.77
N SER A 162 -22.50 9.22 4.47
CA SER A 162 -21.26 8.69 3.90
C SER A 162 -20.71 9.55 2.75
N THR A 163 -19.41 9.48 2.54
CA THR A 163 -18.75 9.97 1.33
C THR A 163 -18.29 8.78 0.49
N LEU A 164 -18.69 8.77 -0.78
CA LEU A 164 -18.27 7.80 -1.79
C LEU A 164 -17.28 8.48 -2.75
N PHE A 165 -16.11 7.88 -2.92
CA PHE A 165 -15.12 8.32 -3.89
C PHE A 165 -15.24 7.50 -5.16
N LEU A 166 -15.33 8.20 -6.29
CA LEU A 166 -15.02 7.68 -7.62
C LEU A 166 -13.60 8.11 -7.96
N VAL A 167 -12.70 7.15 -8.19
CA VAL A 167 -11.31 7.43 -8.57
C VAL A 167 -11.04 6.89 -9.97
N GLU A 168 -10.68 7.77 -10.90
CA GLU A 168 -10.09 7.38 -12.18
C GLU A 168 -8.62 7.00 -11.92
N ALA A 169 -8.39 5.70 -11.70
CA ALA A 169 -7.07 5.17 -11.41
C ALA A 169 -6.31 4.86 -12.70
N VAL A 170 -5.02 5.15 -12.72
CA VAL A 170 -4.13 4.82 -13.85
C VAL A 170 -3.03 3.82 -13.47
N ARG A 171 -2.69 3.70 -12.18
CA ARG A 171 -1.74 2.73 -11.64
C ARG A 171 -2.35 1.88 -10.52
N GLY A 172 -3.63 1.54 -10.65
CA GLY A 172 -4.25 0.59 -9.74
C GLY A 172 -3.52 -0.75 -9.79
N LYS A 173 -3.44 -1.46 -8.66
CA LYS A 173 -2.82 -2.78 -8.57
C LYS A 173 -3.85 -3.79 -8.11
N ASP A 174 -4.32 -4.63 -9.03
CA ASP A 174 -5.30 -5.67 -8.72
C ASP A 174 -4.65 -6.78 -7.88
N ILE A 175 -5.08 -6.87 -6.62
CA ILE A 175 -4.58 -7.85 -5.66
C ILE A 175 -5.62 -8.93 -5.34
N SER A 176 -6.74 -8.99 -6.07
CA SER A 176 -7.85 -9.91 -5.80
C SER A 176 -7.41 -11.38 -5.69
N LEU A 177 -6.45 -11.79 -6.53
CA LEU A 177 -5.87 -13.14 -6.50
C LEU A 177 -5.04 -13.44 -5.25
N TYR A 178 -4.43 -12.42 -4.65
CA TYR A 178 -3.49 -12.54 -3.54
C TYR A 178 -4.08 -12.10 -2.20
N SER A 179 -5.30 -11.59 -2.21
CA SER A 179 -6.05 -11.15 -1.03
C SER A 179 -6.64 -12.32 -0.25
N SER A 180 -6.77 -12.16 1.06
CA SER A 180 -7.56 -13.07 1.91
C SER A 180 -9.07 -13.00 1.62
N PHE A 181 -9.52 -12.00 0.85
CA PHE A 181 -10.91 -11.75 0.48
C PHE A 181 -11.07 -11.55 -1.02
N SER A 182 -10.84 -12.61 -1.81
CA SER A 182 -10.83 -12.53 -3.28
C SER A 182 -12.12 -11.99 -3.92
N GLN A 183 -13.27 -12.16 -3.25
CA GLN A 183 -14.57 -11.69 -3.73
C GLN A 183 -14.72 -10.16 -3.70
N GLU A 184 -13.90 -9.45 -2.92
CA GLU A 184 -13.96 -7.98 -2.83
C GLU A 184 -13.40 -7.29 -4.09
N LYS A 185 -12.69 -8.04 -4.95
CA LYS A 185 -12.00 -7.51 -6.14
C LYS A 185 -11.11 -6.32 -5.77
N GLU A 186 -10.35 -6.46 -4.69
CA GLU A 186 -9.56 -5.37 -4.12
C GLU A 186 -8.45 -4.91 -5.10
N VAL A 187 -8.44 -3.61 -5.37
CA VAL A 187 -7.43 -2.90 -6.17
C VAL A 187 -6.80 -1.85 -5.27
N LEU A 188 -5.48 -1.88 -5.16
CA LEU A 188 -4.73 -0.91 -4.37
C LEU A 188 -4.34 0.31 -5.20
N LEU A 189 -4.53 1.49 -4.64
CA LEU A 189 -3.74 2.67 -4.96
C LEU A 189 -2.60 2.74 -3.95
N TYR A 190 -1.36 2.87 -4.44
CA TYR A 190 -0.18 2.76 -3.59
C TYR A 190 -0.02 3.97 -2.65
N LEU A 191 0.92 3.89 -1.71
CA LEU A 191 1.17 5.00 -0.78
C LEU A 191 1.57 6.29 -1.52
N ALA A 192 1.20 7.42 -0.93
CA ALA A 192 1.43 8.76 -1.51
C ALA A 192 0.82 8.97 -2.92
N THR A 193 -0.30 8.31 -3.24
CA THR A 193 -1.02 8.54 -4.50
C THR A 193 -1.51 9.98 -4.58
N ARG A 194 -1.14 10.70 -5.64
CA ARG A 194 -1.58 12.08 -5.91
C ARG A 194 -2.87 12.06 -6.72
N LEU A 195 -3.86 12.83 -6.29
CA LEU A 195 -5.19 12.87 -6.91
C LEU A 195 -5.60 14.32 -7.13
N ARG A 196 -6.27 14.59 -8.26
CA ARG A 196 -6.97 15.85 -8.53
C ARG A 196 -8.45 15.67 -8.24
N VAL A 197 -9.07 16.64 -7.57
CA VAL A 197 -10.52 16.72 -7.44
C VAL A 197 -11.10 17.25 -8.75
N VAL A 198 -11.86 16.44 -9.47
CA VAL A 198 -12.33 16.74 -10.84
C VAL A 198 -13.48 17.74 -10.85
N SER A 199 -14.37 17.62 -9.86
CA SER A 199 -15.55 18.47 -9.70
C SER A 199 -15.82 18.71 -8.22
N ASN A 200 -16.63 19.72 -7.91
CA ASN A 200 -17.23 19.79 -6.58
C ASN A 200 -18.05 18.51 -6.32
N ALA A 201 -18.18 18.16 -5.04
CA ALA A 201 -18.90 16.96 -4.66
C ALA A 201 -20.36 17.02 -5.13
N LEU A 202 -20.90 15.86 -5.53
CA LEU A 202 -22.34 15.71 -5.71
C LEU A 202 -22.96 15.49 -4.33
N GLU A 203 -23.74 16.46 -3.86
CA GLU A 203 -24.39 16.41 -2.55
C GLU A 203 -25.76 15.74 -2.66
N GLY A 204 -25.90 14.57 -2.02
CA GLY A 204 -27.18 13.94 -1.75
C GLY A 204 -27.58 14.11 -0.28
N PRO A 205 -28.83 13.82 0.10
CA PRO A 205 -29.29 13.98 1.49
C PRO A 205 -28.49 13.18 2.53
N LEU A 206 -27.86 12.08 2.13
CA LEU A 206 -27.19 11.10 3.00
C LEU A 206 -25.90 10.52 2.39
N LEU A 207 -25.65 10.80 1.11
CA LEU A 207 -24.52 10.26 0.37
C LEU A 207 -23.94 11.37 -0.49
N HIS A 208 -22.67 11.67 -0.28
CA HIS A 208 -21.93 12.63 -1.07
C HIS A 208 -20.94 11.88 -1.98
N VAL A 209 -20.83 12.29 -3.24
CA VAL A 209 -19.90 11.66 -4.18
C VAL A 209 -18.78 12.63 -4.52
N VAL A 210 -17.53 12.21 -4.30
CA VAL A 210 -16.33 12.94 -4.67
C VAL A 210 -15.66 12.26 -5.86
N HIS A 211 -15.44 13.01 -6.94
CA HIS A 211 -14.76 12.52 -8.14
C HIS A 211 -13.29 12.93 -8.14
N LEU A 212 -12.42 11.93 -8.17
CA LEU A 212 -10.97 12.07 -8.16
C LEU A 212 -10.37 11.47 -9.43
N GLN A 213 -9.26 12.06 -9.87
CA GLN A 213 -8.44 11.54 -10.96
C GLN A 213 -7.01 11.36 -10.46
N GLU A 214 -6.42 10.19 -10.66
CA GLU A 214 -5.01 9.96 -10.34
C GLU A 214 -4.11 10.80 -11.25
N ILE A 215 -3.21 11.56 -10.63
CA ILE A 215 -2.18 12.33 -11.33
C ILE A 215 -1.00 11.41 -11.58
N TYR A 216 -0.67 11.20 -12.85
CA TYR A 216 0.49 10.45 -13.28
C TYR A 216 1.28 11.25 -14.30
N ASP A 217 2.44 11.73 -13.88
CA ASP A 217 3.38 12.41 -14.77
C ASP A 217 4.24 11.36 -15.48
N GLN A 218 4.01 11.15 -16.78
CA GLN A 218 4.83 10.23 -17.59
C GLN A 218 6.30 10.67 -17.73
N ASN A 219 6.65 11.87 -17.24
CA ASN A 219 7.98 12.46 -17.35
C ASN A 219 8.85 12.29 -16.08
N GLU A 220 8.31 11.79 -14.97
CA GLU A 220 9.12 11.54 -13.75
C GLU A 220 9.94 10.25 -13.84
N SER A 221 9.59 9.32 -14.73
CA SER A 221 10.34 8.08 -14.97
C SER A 221 11.59 8.25 -15.86
N SER A 222 11.84 9.45 -16.40
CA SER A 222 13.00 9.73 -17.28
C SER A 222 13.97 10.79 -16.73
N SER A 223 13.71 11.37 -15.56
CA SER A 223 14.48 12.52 -15.03
C SER A 223 14.95 12.36 -13.57
N SER A 224 15.47 11.18 -13.23
CA SER A 224 16.33 11.05 -12.05
C SER A 224 17.51 10.12 -12.34
N THR A 225 18.53 10.66 -13.02
CA THR A 225 19.90 10.22 -12.74
C THR A 225 20.39 11.08 -11.58
N PRO A 226 20.50 10.54 -10.36
CA PRO A 226 21.22 11.24 -9.31
C PRO A 226 22.70 11.21 -9.66
N VAL A 227 23.33 12.38 -9.71
CA VAL A 227 24.79 12.51 -9.62
C VAL A 227 25.17 11.95 -8.25
N VAL A 228 25.72 10.74 -8.21
CA VAL A 228 26.15 10.05 -7.00
C VAL A 228 27.46 10.69 -6.50
N PRO A 229 27.52 11.20 -5.25
CA PRO A 229 28.79 11.46 -4.57
C PRO A 229 29.43 10.13 -4.19
N THR A 230 30.69 9.95 -4.57
CA THR A 230 31.48 8.73 -4.42
C THR A 230 31.50 8.25 -2.97
N THR A 231 30.73 7.21 -2.65
CA THR A 231 30.78 6.52 -1.36
C THR A 231 31.01 5.03 -1.61
N LYS A 232 31.94 4.45 -0.85
CA LYS A 232 32.51 3.10 -1.04
C LYS A 232 31.42 2.04 -1.32
N SER A 233 31.56 1.34 -2.44
CA SER A 233 30.68 0.26 -2.88
C SER A 233 30.73 -0.92 -1.89
N LEU A 234 29.60 -1.20 -1.24
CA LEU A 234 29.32 -2.46 -0.57
C LEU A 234 28.81 -3.45 -1.64
N THR A 235 29.53 -4.56 -1.85
CA THR A 235 29.08 -5.64 -2.73
C THR A 235 28.13 -6.57 -1.97
N PHE A 236 26.93 -6.76 -2.51
CA PHE A 236 25.92 -7.70 -2.00
C PHE A 236 25.90 -8.97 -2.85
N GLY A 237 25.80 -10.12 -2.19
CA GLY A 237 25.65 -11.42 -2.84
C GLY A 237 24.18 -11.84 -2.82
N ILE A 238 23.73 -12.46 -3.92
CA ILE A 238 22.36 -13.00 -4.03
C ILE A 238 22.38 -14.47 -3.57
N LEU A 239 21.72 -14.76 -2.46
CA LEU A 239 21.48 -16.12 -1.98
C LEU A 239 20.04 -16.52 -2.30
N THR A 240 19.86 -17.75 -2.78
CA THR A 240 18.51 -18.32 -3.00
C THR A 240 18.32 -19.47 -2.02
N ASP A 241 17.27 -19.44 -1.20
CA ASP A 241 16.96 -20.56 -0.29
C ASP A 241 16.20 -21.70 -1.00
N GLU A 242 16.00 -22.81 -0.28
CA GLU A 242 15.27 -23.99 -0.75
C GLU A 242 13.81 -23.71 -1.14
N ALA A 243 13.25 -22.56 -0.71
CA ALA A 243 11.92 -22.09 -1.08
C ALA A 243 11.93 -21.12 -2.27
N GLY A 244 13.09 -20.83 -2.86
CA GLY A 244 13.25 -19.92 -4.00
C GLY A 244 13.32 -18.44 -3.64
N ASN A 245 13.44 -18.09 -2.35
CA ASN A 245 13.54 -16.70 -1.90
C ASN A 245 14.96 -16.18 -2.16
N ARG A 246 15.06 -15.00 -2.78
CA ARG A 246 16.34 -14.32 -3.04
C ARG A 246 16.64 -13.30 -1.94
N TYR A 247 17.82 -13.38 -1.35
CA TYR A 247 18.31 -12.50 -0.29
C TYR A 247 19.57 -11.78 -0.75
N GLU A 248 19.58 -10.46 -0.58
CA GLU A 248 20.80 -9.66 -0.74
C GLU A 248 21.48 -9.54 0.63
N LEU A 249 22.62 -10.22 0.79
CA LEU A 249 23.43 -10.15 2.00
C LEU A 249 24.75 -9.43 1.75
N PRO A 250 25.26 -8.63 2.71
CA PRO A 250 26.55 -7.97 2.57
C PRO A 250 27.66 -9.02 2.49
N VAL A 251 28.49 -8.98 1.43
CA VAL A 251 29.65 -9.87 1.31
C VAL A 251 30.81 -9.22 2.07
N TYR A 252 31.13 -9.74 3.25
CA TYR A 252 32.39 -9.42 3.90
C TYR A 252 33.51 -10.19 3.19
N LYS A 253 34.38 -9.49 2.47
CA LYS A 253 35.63 -10.10 1.99
C LYS A 253 36.46 -10.51 3.22
N PRO A 254 37.00 -11.74 3.27
CA PRO A 254 37.95 -12.10 4.32
C PRO A 254 39.18 -11.21 4.16
N TYR A 255 39.61 -10.61 5.27
CA TYR A 255 40.91 -9.96 5.35
C TYR A 255 41.98 -11.06 5.24
N TYR A 256 42.80 -11.01 4.19
CA TYR A 256 44.06 -11.75 4.11
C TYR A 256 45.15 -10.96 4.83
#